data_AF-A0A4U8TB69-F1
#
_entry.id   AF-A0A4U8TB69-F1
#
_cell.length_a   1.000
_cell.length_b   1.000
_cell.length_c   1.000
_cell.angle_alpha   90.00
_cell.angle_beta   90.00
_cell.angle_gamma   90.00
#
_symmetry.space_group_name_H-M   'P 1'
#
loop_
_entity.id
_entity.type
_entity.pdbx_description
1 polymer ?
#
loop_
_entity_poly.entity_id
_entity_poly.type
_entity_poly.pdbx_seq_one_letter_code
_entity_poly.pdbx_strand_id
1 'polypeptide(L)'
;MKKLLNFIILSSVALLFNGCISGWGWLVPYNLQPSYHQFKNMCKLNELPNNEEKYNKILRYFDTSLDTLDWEELNGRALKLTKGFNLDYIEGRLEYRVKVATIQKRRYDISVDLYTNTNNKGFSKETITHIETYGSWKTRRYFLDGNEGTGIYWSEETLSCSNLFKNKE
;
A
#
# COMPACT_ATOMS: atom_id res chain seq x y z
N MET A 1 -14.12 31.86 -41.52
CA MET A 1 -12.94 31.32 -40.80
C MET A 1 -12.97 31.52 -39.27
N LYS A 2 -13.64 32.54 -38.71
CA LYS A 2 -13.73 32.70 -37.23
C LYS A 2 -14.53 31.61 -36.51
N LYS A 3 -15.59 31.07 -37.13
CA LYS A 3 -16.45 30.03 -36.53
C LYS A 3 -15.77 28.65 -36.40
N LEU A 4 -14.87 28.32 -37.33
CA LEU A 4 -14.14 27.04 -37.32
C LEU A 4 -13.04 27.03 -36.24
N LEU A 5 -12.35 28.17 -36.07
CA LEU A 5 -11.33 28.35 -35.04
C LEU A 5 -11.91 28.21 -33.63
N ASN A 6 -13.09 28.79 -33.37
CA ASN A 6 -13.79 28.63 -32.09
C ASN A 6 -14.17 27.18 -31.79
N PHE A 7 -14.48 26.36 -32.81
CA PHE A 7 -14.85 24.96 -32.64
C PHE A 7 -13.63 24.08 -32.29
N ILE A 8 -12.47 24.37 -32.89
CA ILE A 8 -11.20 23.70 -32.59
C ILE A 8 -10.72 24.06 -31.17
N ILE A 9 -10.90 25.32 -30.75
CA ILE A 9 -10.56 25.76 -29.39
C ILE A 9 -11.53 25.13 -28.36
N LEU A 10 -12.84 25.07 -28.65
CA LEU A 10 -13.79 24.41 -27.73
C LEU A 10 -13.56 22.90 -27.65
N SER A 11 -13.17 22.22 -28.73
CA SER A 11 -12.90 20.77 -28.67
C SER A 11 -11.59 20.45 -27.96
N SER A 12 -10.57 21.29 -28.08
CA SER A 12 -9.32 21.13 -27.33
C SER A 12 -9.51 21.43 -25.84
N VAL A 13 -10.29 22.44 -25.48
CA VAL A 13 -10.73 22.67 -24.09
C VAL A 13 -11.60 21.51 -23.60
N ALA A 14 -12.56 21.02 -24.39
CA ALA A 14 -13.38 19.86 -24.01
C ALA A 14 -12.58 18.54 -23.95
N LEU A 15 -11.47 18.38 -24.67
CA LEU A 15 -10.57 17.23 -24.50
C LEU A 15 -9.69 17.37 -23.25
N LEU A 16 -9.30 18.60 -22.90
CA LEU A 16 -8.57 18.90 -21.65
C LEU A 16 -9.46 18.82 -20.41
N PHE A 17 -10.78 19.05 -20.54
CA PHE A 17 -11.72 19.09 -19.42
C PHE A 17 -12.76 17.95 -19.40
N ASN A 18 -13.03 17.28 -20.52
CA ASN A 18 -14.03 16.18 -20.65
C ASN A 18 -13.48 14.93 -21.39
N GLY A 19 -12.16 14.81 -21.61
CA GLY A 19 -11.55 13.65 -22.26
C GLY A 19 -11.35 12.45 -21.32
N CYS A 20 -12.12 11.38 -21.56
CA CYS A 20 -12.27 10.16 -20.77
C CYS A 20 -11.03 9.23 -20.67
N ILE A 21 -9.82 9.72 -20.40
CA ILE A 21 -8.63 8.85 -20.21
C ILE A 21 -7.92 9.08 -18.86
N SER A 22 -8.11 10.22 -18.18
CA SER A 22 -7.46 10.47 -16.88
C SER A 22 -8.19 11.53 -16.06
N GLY A 23 -9.37 11.19 -15.54
CA GLY A 23 -10.17 12.10 -14.73
C GLY A 23 -9.37 12.66 -13.54
N TRP A 24 -9.13 13.98 -13.54
CA TRP A 24 -8.66 14.86 -12.45
C TRP A 24 -7.40 14.47 -11.64
N GLY A 25 -6.95 13.21 -11.63
CA GLY A 25 -5.89 12.70 -10.76
C GLY A 25 -4.48 13.16 -11.15
N TRP A 26 -4.28 13.53 -12.41
CA TRP A 26 -3.03 14.11 -12.88
C TRP A 26 -2.79 15.52 -12.30
N LEU A 27 -3.82 16.38 -12.30
CA LEU A 27 -3.71 17.78 -11.91
C LEU A 27 -3.87 18.03 -10.41
N VAL A 28 -4.53 17.13 -9.67
CA VAL A 28 -4.74 17.28 -8.23
C VAL A 28 -3.52 16.73 -7.47
N PRO A 29 -2.78 17.57 -6.71
CA PRO A 29 -1.69 17.12 -5.86
C PRO A 29 -2.15 16.02 -4.89
N TYR A 30 -1.29 15.04 -4.62
CA TYR A 30 -1.63 13.92 -3.73
C TYR A 30 -2.10 14.38 -2.35
N ASN A 31 -1.49 15.43 -1.80
CA ASN A 31 -1.86 16.01 -0.50
C ASN A 31 -3.27 16.63 -0.46
N LEU A 32 -3.96 16.80 -1.59
CA LEU A 32 -5.36 17.25 -1.62
C LEU A 32 -6.35 16.07 -1.74
N GLN A 33 -5.85 14.84 -1.89
CA GLN A 33 -6.68 13.65 -2.04
C GLN A 33 -6.87 12.94 -0.68
N PRO A 34 -8.10 12.82 -0.14
CA PRO A 34 -8.33 12.21 1.17
C PRO A 34 -7.83 10.76 1.27
N SER A 35 -8.00 9.98 0.21
CA SER A 35 -7.53 8.59 0.16
C SER A 35 -6.01 8.46 0.25
N TYR A 36 -5.26 9.47 -0.22
CA TYR A 36 -3.81 9.50 -0.09
C TYR A 36 -3.39 9.74 1.35
N HIS A 37 -4.07 10.64 2.08
CA HIS A 37 -3.80 10.87 3.49
C HIS A 37 -4.08 9.63 4.34
N GLN A 38 -5.20 8.95 4.09
CA GLN A 38 -5.53 7.69 4.78
C GLN A 38 -4.41 6.64 4.56
N PHE A 39 -4.04 6.41 3.30
CA PHE A 39 -2.95 5.51 2.94
C PHE A 39 -1.62 5.91 3.60
N LYS A 40 -1.22 7.19 3.46
CA LYS A 40 0.02 7.73 4.00
C LYS A 40 0.09 7.62 5.51
N ASN A 41 -1.01 7.89 6.22
CA ASN A 41 -1.05 7.81 7.68
C ASN A 41 -0.85 6.39 8.18
N MET A 42 -1.42 5.39 7.49
CA MET A 42 -1.21 3.99 7.82
C MET A 42 0.25 3.57 7.57
N CYS A 43 0.80 3.89 6.40
CA CYS A 43 2.20 3.55 6.10
C CYS A 43 3.18 4.20 7.08
N LYS A 44 2.97 5.47 7.47
CA LYS A 44 3.83 6.18 8.44
C LYS A 44 3.98 5.49 9.79
N LEU A 45 3.03 4.64 10.18
CA LEU A 45 3.14 3.88 11.42
C LEU A 45 4.31 2.89 11.40
N ASN A 46 4.79 2.48 10.22
CA ASN A 46 5.97 1.62 10.11
C ASN A 46 7.23 2.30 10.69
N GLU A 47 7.31 3.64 10.70
CA GLU A 47 8.45 4.40 11.23
C GLU A 47 8.48 4.44 12.77
N LEU A 48 7.37 4.09 13.44
CA LEU A 48 7.32 4.05 14.89
C LEU A 48 8.22 2.92 15.43
N PRO A 49 8.77 3.05 16.66
CA PRO A 49 9.50 1.97 17.30
C PRO A 49 8.60 0.73 17.48
N ASN A 50 9.19 -0.46 17.37
CA ASN A 50 8.46 -1.73 17.50
C ASN A 50 8.11 -1.98 18.98
N ASN A 51 6.95 -1.48 19.39
CA ASN A 51 6.39 -1.65 20.72
C ASN A 51 4.87 -1.89 20.65
N GLU A 52 4.28 -2.26 21.78
CA GLU A 52 2.84 -2.53 21.88
C GLU A 52 1.97 -1.35 21.42
N GLU A 53 2.41 -0.11 21.70
CA GLU A 53 1.70 1.10 21.27
C GLU A 53 1.61 1.20 19.74
N LYS A 54 2.72 0.99 19.02
CA LYS A 54 2.73 0.92 17.54
C LYS A 54 1.80 -0.17 17.05
N TYR A 55 1.88 -1.36 17.65
CA TYR A 55 1.16 -2.53 17.16
C TYR A 55 -0.35 -2.28 17.26
N ASN A 56 -0.83 -1.83 18.42
CA ASN A 56 -2.23 -1.47 18.61
C ASN A 56 -2.66 -0.28 17.75
N LYS A 57 -1.78 0.72 17.49
CA LYS A 57 -2.09 1.81 16.56
C LYS A 57 -2.35 1.33 15.14
N ILE A 58 -1.55 0.37 14.65
CA ILE A 58 -1.72 -0.21 13.31
C ILE A 58 -3.00 -1.06 13.29
N LEU A 59 -3.14 -1.99 14.24
CA LEU A 59 -4.27 -2.92 14.31
C LEU A 59 -5.62 -2.21 14.44
N ARG A 60 -5.66 -1.04 15.09
CA ARG A 60 -6.89 -0.24 15.22
C ARG A 60 -7.48 0.22 13.88
N TYR A 61 -6.67 0.35 12.82
CA TYR A 61 -7.22 0.66 11.49
C TYR A 61 -8.04 -0.50 10.91
N PHE A 62 -7.88 -1.70 11.45
CA PHE A 62 -8.55 -2.94 11.06
C PHE A 62 -9.57 -3.38 12.14
N ASP A 63 -9.99 -2.45 13.00
CA ASP A 63 -10.96 -2.68 14.08
C ASP A 63 -10.55 -3.82 15.04
N THR A 64 -9.24 -3.98 15.28
CA THR A 64 -8.67 -5.01 16.18
C THR A 64 -7.52 -4.45 17.03
N SER A 65 -6.96 -5.29 17.90
CA SER A 65 -5.87 -5.01 18.83
C SER A 65 -5.16 -6.32 19.17
N LEU A 66 -3.95 -6.25 19.74
CA LEU A 66 -3.24 -7.47 20.17
C LEU A 66 -4.07 -8.34 21.11
N ASP A 67 -4.88 -7.73 21.98
CA ASP A 67 -5.70 -8.46 22.96
C ASP A 67 -6.94 -9.13 22.34
N THR A 68 -7.32 -8.74 21.12
CA THR A 68 -8.50 -9.28 20.41
C THR A 68 -8.15 -10.19 19.25
N LEU A 69 -6.85 -10.37 18.94
CA LEU A 69 -6.41 -11.27 17.89
C LEU A 69 -6.68 -12.73 18.27
N ASP A 70 -7.22 -13.48 17.32
CA ASP A 70 -7.31 -14.94 17.41
C ASP A 70 -5.94 -15.56 17.09
N TRP A 71 -5.14 -15.76 18.15
CA TRP A 71 -3.81 -16.34 18.02
C TRP A 71 -3.82 -17.76 17.47
N GLU A 72 -4.86 -18.55 17.75
CA GLU A 72 -4.97 -19.92 17.27
C GLU A 72 -5.16 -19.92 15.75
N GLU A 73 -6.09 -19.11 15.24
CA GLU A 73 -6.31 -18.93 13.80
C GLU A 73 -5.03 -18.41 13.11
N LEU A 74 -4.38 -17.39 13.69
CA LEU A 74 -3.14 -16.83 13.14
C LEU A 74 -2.03 -17.88 13.05
N ASN A 75 -1.87 -18.71 14.07
CA ASN A 75 -0.87 -19.78 14.05
C ASN A 75 -1.18 -20.84 13.00
N GLY A 76 -2.46 -21.18 12.78
CA GLY A 76 -2.88 -22.13 11.74
C GLY A 76 -2.52 -21.72 10.31
N ARG A 77 -2.36 -20.40 10.06
CA ARG A 77 -2.00 -19.83 8.74
C ARG A 77 -0.60 -19.20 8.68
N ALA A 78 0.20 -19.37 9.73
CA ALA A 78 1.56 -18.83 9.79
C ALA A 78 2.45 -19.46 8.72
N LEU A 79 3.27 -18.62 8.07
CA LEU A 79 4.21 -19.04 7.03
C LEU A 79 5.64 -18.93 7.54
N LYS A 80 6.41 -20.00 7.36
CA LYS A 80 7.86 -19.97 7.58
C LYS A 80 8.55 -19.29 6.40
N LEU A 81 9.34 -18.26 6.70
CA LEU A 81 10.14 -17.56 5.72
C LEU A 81 11.45 -18.32 5.45
N THR A 82 11.91 -18.25 4.20
CA THR A 82 13.12 -18.92 3.75
C THR A 82 14.18 -17.89 3.38
N LYS A 83 15.37 -18.04 3.97
CA LYS A 83 16.56 -17.23 3.67
C LYS A 83 16.86 -17.24 2.18
N GLY A 84 17.02 -16.05 1.58
CA GLY A 84 17.32 -15.89 0.15
C GLY A 84 16.11 -15.98 -0.78
N PHE A 85 14.94 -16.43 -0.30
CA PHE A 85 13.70 -16.41 -1.08
C PHE A 85 12.77 -15.27 -0.67
N ASN A 86 12.60 -15.05 0.64
CA ASN A 86 11.77 -13.98 1.15
C ASN A 86 12.62 -12.73 1.43
N LEU A 87 12.25 -11.60 0.82
CA LEU A 87 12.95 -10.32 1.01
C LEU A 87 12.90 -9.82 2.46
N ASP A 88 11.84 -10.17 3.19
CA ASP A 88 11.61 -9.75 4.58
C ASP A 88 12.36 -10.63 5.59
N TYR A 89 13.02 -11.71 5.15
CA TYR A 89 13.69 -12.66 6.04
C TYR A 89 14.88 -11.99 6.75
N ILE A 90 14.89 -12.07 8.08
CA ILE A 90 16.01 -11.64 8.91
C ILE A 90 16.26 -12.70 9.96
N GLU A 91 17.43 -13.33 9.86
CA GLU A 91 17.86 -14.40 10.76
C GLU A 91 17.80 -13.94 12.23
N GLY A 92 17.18 -14.75 13.09
CA GLY A 92 17.01 -14.45 14.50
C GLY A 92 15.99 -13.34 14.80
N ARG A 93 15.28 -12.79 13.81
CA ARG A 93 14.29 -11.71 14.02
C ARG A 93 12.97 -11.89 13.27
N LEU A 94 13.01 -12.13 11.97
CA LEU A 94 11.84 -12.24 11.08
C LEU A 94 11.94 -13.58 10.32
N GLU A 95 11.49 -14.65 10.96
CA GLU A 95 11.58 -16.01 10.41
C GLU A 95 10.21 -16.61 10.08
N TYR A 96 9.17 -16.10 10.71
CA TYR A 96 7.79 -16.44 10.41
C TYR A 96 6.99 -15.18 10.17
N ARG A 97 5.99 -15.29 9.31
CA ARG A 97 5.07 -14.22 8.93
C ARG A 97 3.64 -14.70 9.01
N VAL A 98 2.76 -13.86 9.50
CA VAL A 98 1.32 -14.06 9.37
C VAL A 98 0.65 -12.76 8.95
N LYS A 99 -0.15 -12.82 7.90
CA LYS A 99 -1.02 -11.71 7.51
C LYS A 99 -2.19 -11.66 8.49
N VAL A 100 -2.41 -10.54 9.14
CA VAL A 100 -3.51 -10.39 10.11
C VAL A 100 -4.78 -9.98 9.39
N ALA A 101 -4.74 -8.86 8.68
CA ALA A 101 -5.90 -8.26 8.05
C ALA A 101 -5.52 -7.52 6.76
N THR A 102 -6.54 -7.19 5.96
CA THR A 102 -6.39 -6.41 4.72
C THR A 102 -7.58 -5.48 4.55
N ILE A 103 -7.31 -4.25 4.12
CA ILE A 103 -8.30 -3.24 3.74
C ILE A 103 -8.18 -3.03 2.24
N GLN A 104 -9.26 -3.32 1.54
CA GLN A 104 -9.38 -3.06 0.11
C GLN A 104 -10.33 -1.90 -0.12
N LYS A 105 -9.82 -0.82 -0.68
CA LYS A 105 -10.60 0.34 -1.12
C LYS A 105 -10.32 0.59 -2.60
N ARG A 106 -11.18 1.40 -3.23
CA ARG A 106 -11.04 1.75 -4.66
C ARG A 106 -9.67 2.34 -5.02
N ARG A 107 -9.04 3.05 -4.09
CA ARG A 107 -7.79 3.80 -4.30
C ARG A 107 -6.58 3.21 -3.59
N TYR A 108 -6.76 2.29 -2.65
CA TYR A 108 -5.64 1.64 -1.99
C TYR A 108 -6.01 0.25 -1.49
N ASP A 109 -4.99 -0.59 -1.41
CA ASP A 109 -5.02 -1.87 -0.72
C ASP A 109 -3.91 -1.83 0.33
N ILE A 110 -4.24 -2.18 1.57
CA ILE A 110 -3.28 -2.23 2.67
C ILE A 110 -3.48 -3.54 3.43
N SER A 111 -2.40 -4.27 3.65
CA SER A 111 -2.34 -5.37 4.61
C SER A 111 -1.45 -5.02 5.80
N VAL A 112 -1.70 -5.72 6.89
CA VAL A 112 -0.81 -5.74 8.05
C VAL A 112 -0.38 -7.16 8.33
N ASP A 113 0.92 -7.32 8.57
CA ASP A 113 1.55 -8.60 8.78
C ASP A 113 2.36 -8.54 10.07
N LEU A 114 2.29 -9.63 10.85
CA LEU A 114 3.08 -9.85 12.04
C LEU A 114 4.24 -10.79 11.73
N TYR A 115 5.35 -10.59 12.44
CA TYR A 115 6.53 -11.42 12.35
C TYR A 115 7.00 -11.92 13.71
N THR A 116 7.63 -13.09 13.69
CA THR A 116 8.31 -13.67 14.86
C THR A 116 9.57 -14.41 14.42
N ASN A 117 10.46 -14.68 15.36
CA ASN A 117 11.64 -15.52 15.21
C ASN A 117 11.53 -16.85 15.97
N THR A 118 10.38 -17.14 16.60
CA THR A 118 10.36 -18.28 17.52
C THR A 118 10.43 -19.59 16.74
N ASN A 119 11.40 -20.43 17.13
CA ASN A 119 11.53 -21.83 16.71
C ASN A 119 10.32 -22.67 17.19
N ASN A 120 9.15 -22.45 16.58
CA ASN A 120 7.90 -23.20 16.79
C ASN A 120 7.12 -22.88 18.08
N LYS A 121 7.31 -21.73 18.74
CA LYS A 121 6.38 -21.30 19.82
C LYS A 121 5.10 -20.66 19.29
N GLY A 122 5.10 -20.29 18.01
CA GLY A 122 3.97 -19.63 17.38
C GLY A 122 3.87 -18.14 17.72
N PHE A 123 2.89 -17.49 17.10
CA PHE A 123 2.50 -16.12 17.34
C PHE A 123 1.70 -16.02 18.65
N SER A 124 2.15 -15.13 19.53
CA SER A 124 1.43 -14.63 20.69
C SER A 124 1.84 -13.17 20.92
N LYS A 125 1.17 -12.49 21.85
CA LYS A 125 1.48 -11.10 22.19
C LYS A 125 2.97 -10.91 22.57
N GLU A 126 3.57 -11.90 23.24
CA GLU A 126 4.94 -11.86 23.75
C GLU A 126 5.99 -12.27 22.72
N THR A 127 5.61 -13.01 21.68
CA THR A 127 6.57 -13.56 20.70
C THR A 127 6.71 -12.71 19.44
N ILE A 128 5.81 -11.74 19.22
CA ILE A 128 5.89 -10.84 18.05
C ILE A 128 7.13 -9.97 18.15
N THR A 129 7.97 -10.05 17.13
CA THR A 129 9.19 -9.25 17.01
C THR A 129 8.98 -7.99 16.18
N HIS A 130 8.03 -8.03 15.25
CA HIS A 130 7.76 -6.93 14.33
C HIS A 130 6.33 -6.97 13.81
N ILE A 131 5.80 -5.79 13.49
CA ILE A 131 4.58 -5.60 12.71
C ILE A 131 4.92 -4.65 11.57
N GLU A 132 4.42 -4.96 10.38
CA GLU A 132 4.61 -4.07 9.23
C GLU A 132 3.31 -3.93 8.43
N THR A 133 3.04 -2.69 8.03
CA THR A 133 1.97 -2.36 7.10
C THR A 133 2.52 -2.37 5.69
N TYR A 134 1.95 -3.19 4.82
CA TYR A 134 2.22 -3.17 3.38
C TYR A 134 1.02 -2.58 2.67
N GLY A 135 1.26 -1.81 1.63
CA GLY A 135 0.13 -1.29 0.87
C GLY A 135 0.54 -0.56 -0.38
N SER A 136 -0.43 -0.39 -1.26
CA SER A 136 -0.33 0.37 -2.49
C SER A 136 -1.48 1.36 -2.61
N TRP A 137 -1.21 2.53 -3.17
CA TRP A 137 -2.20 3.55 -3.50
C TRP A 137 -2.14 3.86 -4.99
N LYS A 138 -3.30 3.74 -5.64
CA LYS A 138 -3.53 4.02 -7.05
C LYS A 138 -3.60 5.53 -7.26
N THR A 139 -2.67 6.08 -8.04
CA THR A 139 -2.49 7.54 -8.18
C THR A 139 -3.50 8.18 -9.14
N ARG A 140 -4.10 7.39 -10.05
CA ARG A 140 -4.84 7.83 -11.24
C ARG A 140 -4.01 8.66 -12.22
N ARG A 141 -2.68 8.52 -12.14
CA ARG A 141 -1.74 9.04 -13.13
C ARG A 141 -1.31 7.88 -13.98
N TYR A 142 -1.40 8.06 -15.29
CA TYR A 142 -1.12 7.00 -16.25
C TYR A 142 0.09 7.40 -17.08
N PHE A 143 0.96 6.44 -17.37
CA PHE A 143 2.10 6.59 -18.26
C PHE A 143 2.04 5.52 -19.36
N LEU A 144 2.68 5.79 -20.48
CA LEU A 144 2.82 4.79 -21.55
C LEU A 144 3.86 3.77 -21.12
N ASP A 145 3.47 2.50 -21.17
CA ASP A 145 4.30 1.36 -20.81
C ASP A 145 4.14 0.26 -21.88
N GLY A 146 4.96 -0.79 -21.79
CA GLY A 146 4.94 -1.94 -22.68
C GLY A 146 6.29 -2.21 -23.33
N ASN A 147 6.41 -3.41 -23.90
CA ASN A 147 7.58 -3.87 -24.63
C ASN A 147 7.18 -4.62 -25.91
N GLU A 148 8.17 -4.94 -26.75
CA GLU A 148 7.95 -5.85 -27.87
C GLU A 148 7.40 -7.19 -27.37
N GLY A 149 6.21 -7.57 -27.86
CA GLY A 149 5.49 -8.78 -27.46
C GLY A 149 4.19 -8.52 -26.69
N THR A 150 4.09 -7.41 -25.95
CA THR A 150 2.87 -7.06 -25.17
C THR A 150 2.13 -5.83 -25.72
N GLY A 151 2.80 -5.01 -26.56
CA GLY A 151 2.24 -3.80 -27.13
C GLY A 151 2.28 -2.60 -26.17
N ILE A 152 2.00 -1.40 -26.68
CA ILE A 152 2.00 -0.16 -25.89
C ILE A 152 0.62 0.02 -25.22
N TYR A 153 0.61 0.27 -23.91
CA TYR A 153 -0.62 0.52 -23.14
C TYR A 153 -0.43 1.60 -22.07
N TRP A 154 -1.55 2.09 -21.52
CA TRP A 154 -1.55 3.02 -20.40
C TRP A 154 -1.49 2.26 -19.08
N SER A 155 -0.40 2.42 -18.34
CA SER A 155 -0.21 1.84 -17.01
C SER A 155 -0.48 2.88 -15.92
N GLU A 156 -1.24 2.51 -14.88
CA GLU A 156 -1.50 3.40 -13.73
C GLU A 156 -0.31 3.37 -12.77
N GLU A 157 0.25 4.53 -12.44
CA GLU A 157 1.26 4.65 -11.40
C GLU A 157 0.68 4.30 -10.03
N THR A 158 1.43 3.50 -9.25
CA THR A 158 1.09 3.14 -7.87
C THR A 158 2.19 3.57 -6.91
N LEU A 159 1.81 4.15 -5.78
CA LEU A 159 2.73 4.40 -4.67
C LEU A 159 2.60 3.28 -3.65
N SER A 160 3.70 2.63 -3.27
CA SER A 160 3.71 1.71 -2.13
C SER A 160 4.14 2.39 -0.83
N CYS A 161 3.89 1.76 0.32
CA CYS A 161 4.42 2.25 1.60
C CYS A 161 5.96 2.43 1.52
N SER A 162 6.68 1.54 0.85
CA SER A 162 8.14 1.64 0.67
C SER A 162 8.57 2.86 -0.16
N ASN A 163 7.75 3.30 -1.14
CA ASN A 163 8.04 4.49 -1.94
C ASN A 163 7.97 5.78 -1.10
N LEU A 164 7.12 5.83 -0.05
CA LEU A 164 6.96 7.03 0.79
C LEU A 164 8.22 7.37 1.58
N PHE A 165 9.06 6.38 1.86
CA PHE A 165 10.29 6.54 2.65
C PHE A 165 11.52 6.85 1.79
N LYS A 166 11.48 6.51 0.51
CA LYS A 166 12.54 6.83 -0.46
C LYS A 166 12.52 8.29 -0.89
N ASN A 167 11.36 8.95 -0.87
CA ASN A 167 11.19 10.35 -1.27
C ASN A 167 11.42 11.35 -0.11
N LYS A 168 12.28 11.02 0.85
CA LYS A 168 12.67 11.90 1.98
C LYS A 168 13.93 12.74 1.70
N GLU A 169 14.37 12.79 0.44
CA GLU A 169 15.47 13.67 -0.03
C GLU A 169 14.96 15.05 -0.47
#